data_AF-A0A7S3I555-F1
#
_entry.id   AF-A0A7S3I555-F1
#
_cell.length_a   1.000
_cell.length_b   1.000
_cell.length_c   1.000
_cell.angle_alpha   90.00
_cell.angle_beta   90.00
_cell.angle_gamma   90.00
#
_symmetry.space_group_name_H-M   'P 1'
#
loop_
_entity.id
_entity.type
_entity.pdbx_description
1 polymer ?
#
loop_
_entity_poly.entity_id
_entity_poly.type
_entity_poly.pdbx_seq_one_letter_code
_entity_poly.pdbx_strand_id
1 'polypeptide(L)'
;TELLEQYKKYEYILNVDKKKLIKDLFNKVTEEGAAETKATFEEISQTIYQFHKHEYEIMNISNDTVDFPIFQVKAMDLKQRLAKEANAIKQRLCERVYQWCSSSVKHISSTFDEMQKRIGKVPENEEELVELREFIKVSKEKTQFEMLDLQKEVERHYELLDGFSFMYNV
;
A
#
# COMPACT_ATOMS: atom_id res chain seq x y z
N THR A 1 -34.08 -14.82 -6.10
CA THR A 1 -33.37 -14.94 -7.39
C THR A 1 -31.88 -14.97 -7.09
N GLU A 2 -31.29 -16.17 -7.09
CA GLU A 2 -29.90 -16.41 -6.64
C GLU A 2 -28.86 -15.51 -7.34
N LEU A 3 -29.11 -15.13 -8.59
CA LEU A 3 -28.25 -14.22 -9.37
C LEU A 3 -28.08 -12.85 -8.70
N LEU A 4 -29.18 -12.23 -8.28
CA LEU A 4 -29.15 -10.90 -7.66
C LEU A 4 -28.45 -10.94 -6.30
N GLU A 5 -28.62 -12.01 -5.54
CA GLU A 5 -27.94 -12.19 -4.25
C GLU A 5 -26.43 -12.39 -4.42
N GLN A 6 -25.99 -13.06 -5.48
CA GLN A 6 -24.56 -13.22 -5.80
C GLN A 6 -23.90 -11.88 -6.13
N TYR A 7 -24.52 -11.05 -6.97
CA TYR A 7 -23.95 -9.74 -7.34
C TYR A 7 -24.10 -8.69 -6.24
N LYS A 8 -25.15 -8.76 -5.43
CA LYS A 8 -25.37 -7.83 -4.30
C LYS A 8 -24.25 -7.89 -3.26
N LYS A 9 -23.59 -9.04 -3.10
CA LYS A 9 -22.40 -9.18 -2.24
C LYS A 9 -21.24 -8.28 -2.68
N TYR A 10 -21.17 -7.90 -3.96
CA TYR A 10 -20.11 -7.07 -4.51
C TYR A 10 -20.56 -5.63 -4.80
N GLU A 11 -21.80 -5.27 -4.47
CA GLU A 11 -22.34 -3.92 -4.65
C GLU A 11 -21.50 -2.86 -3.92
N TYR A 12 -20.95 -3.22 -2.76
CA TYR A 12 -20.10 -2.31 -2.00
C TYR A 12 -18.87 -1.85 -2.79
N ILE A 13 -18.32 -2.67 -3.69
CA ILE A 13 -17.14 -2.35 -4.53
C ILE A 13 -17.41 -1.12 -5.41
N LEU A 14 -18.64 -0.95 -5.87
CA LEU A 14 -19.06 0.20 -6.68
C LEU A 14 -19.16 1.49 -5.86
N ASN A 15 -19.41 1.36 -4.55
CA ASN A 15 -19.62 2.48 -3.64
C ASN A 15 -18.41 2.78 -2.73
N VAL A 16 -17.35 1.97 -2.81
CA VAL A 16 -16.11 2.25 -2.06
C VAL A 16 -15.48 3.54 -2.60
N ASP A 17 -15.42 4.56 -1.75
CA ASP A 17 -14.60 5.74 -2.04
C ASP A 17 -13.12 5.37 -1.94
N LYS A 18 -12.50 5.21 -3.11
CA LYS A 18 -11.08 4.87 -3.28
C LYS A 18 -10.16 5.82 -2.51
N LYS A 19 -10.52 7.11 -2.43
CA LYS A 19 -9.71 8.12 -1.73
C LYS A 19 -9.84 7.98 -0.23
N LYS A 20 -11.06 7.73 0.26
CA LYS A 20 -11.31 7.52 1.68
C LYS A 20 -10.62 6.24 2.18
N LEU A 21 -10.72 5.14 1.44
CA LEU A 21 -10.07 3.87 1.79
C LEU A 21 -8.54 4.01 1.85
N ILE A 22 -7.94 4.73 0.89
CA ILE A 22 -6.50 5.03 0.94
C ILE A 22 -6.16 5.92 2.14
N LYS A 23 -6.99 6.93 2.45
CA LYS A 23 -6.78 7.80 3.60
C LYS A 23 -6.90 7.03 4.93
N ASP A 24 -7.87 6.13 5.04
CA ASP A 24 -8.09 5.33 6.24
C ASP A 24 -7.02 4.26 6.45
N LEU A 25 -6.33 3.82 5.40
CA LEU A 25 -5.22 2.86 5.51
C LEU A 25 -3.86 3.54 5.76
N PHE A 26 -3.60 4.67 5.09
CA PHE A 26 -2.28 5.31 5.14
C PHE A 26 -2.21 6.51 6.10
N ASN A 27 -3.35 7.11 6.43
CA ASN A 27 -3.47 8.32 7.27
C ASN A 27 -4.58 8.15 8.32
N LYS A 28 -4.58 7.07 9.13
CA LYS A 28 -5.48 7.01 10.30
C LYS A 28 -5.13 8.18 11.22
N VAL A 29 -6.01 9.18 11.26
CA VAL A 29 -5.99 10.21 12.28
C VAL A 29 -6.84 9.67 13.42
N THR A 30 -6.20 9.12 14.45
CA THR A 30 -6.87 8.87 15.72
C THR A 30 -7.34 10.22 16.28
N GLU A 31 -8.57 10.28 16.79
CA GLU A 31 -9.23 11.50 17.29
C GLU A 31 -8.48 12.19 18.46
N GLU A 32 -7.42 11.57 18.98
CA GLU A 32 -6.59 12.09 20.07
C GLU A 32 -5.19 12.51 19.61
N GLY A 33 -5.08 13.39 18.60
CA GLY A 33 -3.94 14.31 18.41
C GLY A 33 -2.50 13.77 18.42
N ALA A 34 -2.27 12.45 18.39
CA ALA A 34 -0.96 11.84 18.58
C ALA A 34 -0.79 10.60 17.71
N ALA A 35 0.30 10.63 16.94
CA ALA A 35 0.90 9.58 16.12
C ALA A 35 0.09 9.10 14.91
N GLU A 36 0.64 9.39 13.73
CA GLU A 36 0.30 8.76 12.44
C GLU A 36 0.59 7.25 12.48
N THR A 37 -0.28 6.45 13.10
CA THR A 37 -0.19 4.99 13.02
C THR A 37 -0.71 4.54 11.66
N LYS A 38 0.23 4.37 10.73
CA LYS A 38 0.01 3.66 9.46
C LYS A 38 -0.64 2.31 9.75
N ALA A 39 -1.59 1.87 8.92
CA ALA A 39 -2.09 0.50 8.98
C ALA A 39 -0.92 -0.49 8.87
N THR A 40 -0.97 -1.58 9.64
CA THR A 40 0.09 -2.59 9.62
C THR A 40 0.19 -3.24 8.23
N PHE A 41 1.37 -3.78 7.91
CA PHE A 41 1.59 -4.54 6.67
C PHE A 41 0.51 -5.61 6.44
N GLU A 42 0.09 -6.31 7.50
CA GLU A 42 -0.99 -7.28 7.47
C GLU A 42 -2.34 -6.68 7.02
N GLU A 43 -2.72 -5.50 7.49
CA GLU A 43 -3.99 -4.85 7.10
C GLU A 43 -3.97 -4.47 5.61
N ILE A 44 -2.85 -3.92 5.14
CA ILE A 44 -2.67 -3.52 3.74
C ILE A 44 -2.67 -4.74 2.82
N SER A 45 -1.91 -5.79 3.18
CA SER A 45 -1.81 -7.02 2.39
C SER A 45 -3.14 -7.77 2.34
N GLN A 46 -3.87 -7.88 3.46
CA GLN A 46 -5.20 -8.47 3.50
C GLN A 46 -6.19 -7.70 2.63
N THR A 47 -6.16 -6.37 2.66
CA THR A 47 -7.07 -5.55 1.85
C THR A 47 -6.80 -5.75 0.36
N ILE A 48 -5.53 -5.75 -0.06
CA ILE A 48 -5.16 -6.01 -1.46
C ILE A 48 -5.57 -7.43 -1.88
N TYR A 49 -5.34 -8.43 -1.02
CA TYR A 49 -5.73 -9.82 -1.28
C TYR A 49 -7.25 -9.97 -1.40
N GLN A 50 -8.04 -9.30 -0.55
CA GLN A 50 -9.49 -9.33 -0.63
C GLN A 50 -9.98 -8.79 -1.98
N PHE A 51 -9.48 -7.64 -2.43
CA PHE A 51 -9.88 -7.10 -3.73
C PHE A 51 -9.44 -7.98 -4.90
N HIS A 52 -8.27 -8.62 -4.81
CA HIS A 52 -7.84 -9.59 -5.81
C HIS A 52 -8.73 -10.85 -5.84
N LYS A 53 -9.07 -11.39 -4.66
CA LYS A 53 -9.99 -12.52 -4.54
C LYS A 53 -11.37 -12.17 -5.09
N HIS A 54 -11.89 -10.99 -4.79
CA HIS A 54 -13.18 -10.54 -5.30
C HIS A 54 -13.16 -10.34 -6.81
N GLU A 55 -12.10 -9.78 -7.38
CA GLU A 55 -11.90 -9.72 -8.84
C GLU A 55 -11.98 -11.12 -9.47
N TYR A 56 -11.27 -12.11 -8.90
CA TYR A 56 -11.25 -13.49 -9.39
C TYR A 56 -12.63 -14.17 -9.25
N GLU A 57 -13.31 -14.00 -8.12
CA GLU A 57 -14.65 -14.54 -7.89
C GLU A 57 -15.65 -13.96 -8.88
N ILE A 58 -15.66 -12.64 -9.09
CA ILE A 58 -16.54 -11.96 -10.05
C ILE A 58 -16.30 -12.49 -11.47
N MET A 59 -15.04 -12.62 -11.88
CA MET A 59 -14.68 -13.13 -13.22
C MET A 59 -15.05 -14.60 -13.43
N ASN A 60 -15.16 -15.40 -12.37
CA ASN A 60 -15.54 -16.81 -12.43
C ASN A 60 -17.04 -17.08 -12.26
N ILE A 61 -17.88 -16.05 -12.09
CA ILE A 61 -19.33 -16.24 -12.11
C ILE A 61 -19.75 -16.67 -13.53
N SER A 62 -20.31 -17.88 -13.68
CA SER A 62 -20.70 -18.48 -14.97
C SER A 62 -21.95 -17.87 -15.63
N ASN A 63 -22.55 -16.86 -15.01
CA ASN A 63 -23.85 -16.32 -15.42
C ASN A 63 -23.69 -15.19 -16.45
N ASP A 64 -23.33 -15.52 -17.69
CA ASP A 64 -23.20 -14.49 -18.73
C ASP A 64 -24.57 -14.00 -19.22
N THR A 65 -25.55 -14.91 -19.30
CA THR A 65 -26.93 -14.61 -19.71
C THR A 65 -27.90 -15.47 -18.91
N VAL A 66 -28.89 -14.84 -18.28
CA VAL A 66 -29.94 -15.53 -17.52
C VAL A 66 -31.31 -15.20 -18.11
N ASP A 67 -32.01 -16.23 -18.56
CA ASP A 67 -33.35 -16.11 -19.12
C ASP A 67 -34.40 -16.17 -18.01
N PHE A 68 -35.18 -15.11 -17.89
CA PHE A 68 -36.40 -15.08 -17.09
C PHE A 68 -37.62 -15.25 -18.00
N PRO A 69 -38.78 -15.65 -17.45
CA PRO A 69 -39.99 -15.91 -18.25
C PRO A 69 -40.46 -14.75 -19.15
N ILE A 70 -40.05 -13.51 -18.86
CA ILE A 70 -40.50 -12.29 -19.56
C ILE A 70 -39.33 -11.51 -20.18
N PHE A 71 -38.10 -11.70 -19.71
CA PHE A 71 -36.94 -10.92 -20.15
C PHE A 71 -35.64 -11.69 -19.93
N GLN A 72 -34.60 -11.31 -20.68
CA GLN A 72 -33.25 -11.87 -20.54
C GLN A 72 -32.34 -10.84 -19.84
N VAL A 73 -31.57 -11.29 -18.85
CA VAL A 73 -30.56 -10.46 -18.17
C VAL A 73 -29.18 -10.85 -18.68
N LYS A 74 -28.49 -9.91 -19.31
CA LYS A 74 -27.07 -10.04 -19.68
C LYS A 74 -26.23 -9.56 -18.50
N ALA A 75 -25.60 -10.49 -17.78
CA ALA A 75 -24.76 -10.14 -16.62
C ALA A 75 -23.30 -9.86 -17.01
N MET A 76 -22.92 -10.13 -18.27
CA MET A 76 -21.57 -9.90 -18.80
C MET A 76 -21.07 -8.46 -18.58
N ASP A 77 -21.88 -7.45 -18.91
CA ASP A 77 -21.49 -6.05 -18.75
C ASP A 77 -21.33 -5.66 -17.27
N LEU A 78 -22.21 -6.18 -16.39
CA LEU A 78 -22.15 -5.93 -14.95
C LEU A 78 -20.90 -6.59 -14.34
N LYS A 79 -20.62 -7.83 -14.73
CA LYS A 79 -19.44 -8.61 -14.34
C LYS A 79 -18.15 -7.90 -14.73
N GLN A 80 -18.04 -7.44 -15.97
CA GLN A 80 -16.87 -6.70 -16.44
C GLN A 80 -16.68 -5.38 -15.70
N ARG A 81 -17.76 -4.63 -15.46
CA ARG A 81 -17.69 -3.37 -14.71
C ARG A 81 -17.23 -3.58 -13.27
N LEU A 82 -17.82 -4.56 -12.57
CA LEU A 82 -17.44 -4.89 -11.19
C LEU A 82 -15.99 -5.37 -11.08
N ALA A 83 -15.55 -6.26 -11.98
CA ALA A 83 -14.17 -6.73 -12.01
C ALA A 83 -13.19 -5.58 -12.30
N LYS A 84 -13.53 -4.70 -13.25
CA LYS A 84 -12.71 -3.52 -13.58
C LYS A 84 -12.61 -2.55 -12.41
N GLU A 85 -13.69 -2.29 -11.69
CA GLU A 85 -13.65 -1.43 -10.51
C GLU A 85 -12.84 -2.05 -9.36
N ALA A 86 -12.98 -3.37 -9.11
CA ALA A 86 -12.16 -4.09 -8.13
C ALA A 86 -10.66 -4.01 -8.46
N ASN A 87 -10.30 -4.24 -9.73
CA ASN A 87 -8.92 -4.13 -10.20
C ASN A 87 -8.41 -2.68 -10.10
N ALA A 88 -9.23 -1.69 -10.43
CA ALA A 88 -8.84 -0.28 -10.30
C ALA A 88 -8.60 0.13 -8.83
N ILE A 89 -9.33 -0.44 -7.86
CA ILE A 89 -9.07 -0.23 -6.43
C ILE A 89 -7.74 -0.88 -6.03
N LYS A 90 -7.54 -2.15 -6.43
CA LYS A 90 -6.29 -2.89 -6.21
C LYS A 90 -5.08 -2.13 -6.76
N GLN A 91 -5.14 -1.66 -8.01
CA GLN A 91 -4.06 -0.89 -8.64
C GLN A 91 -3.73 0.39 -7.87
N ARG A 92 -4.74 1.16 -7.46
CA ARG A 92 -4.50 2.38 -6.66
C ARG A 92 -3.88 2.09 -5.30
N LEU A 93 -4.28 1.00 -4.65
CA LEU A 93 -3.67 0.57 -3.39
C LEU A 93 -2.19 0.21 -3.60
N CYS A 94 -1.90 -0.61 -4.61
CA CYS A 94 -0.53 -0.97 -4.94
C CYS A 94 0.31 0.26 -5.34
N GLU A 95 -0.25 1.21 -6.09
CA GLU A 95 0.43 2.46 -6.44
C GLU A 95 0.80 3.28 -5.20
N ARG A 96 -0.12 3.35 -4.23
CA ARG A 96 0.13 4.05 -2.97
C ARG A 96 1.20 3.37 -2.13
N VAL A 97 1.20 2.04 -2.07
CA VAL A 97 2.28 1.25 -1.42
C VAL A 97 3.60 1.52 -2.11
N TYR A 98 3.65 1.50 -3.45
CA TYR A 98 4.86 1.79 -4.21
C TYR A 98 5.38 3.21 -3.94
N GLN A 99 4.51 4.22 -3.95
CA GLN A 99 4.88 5.61 -3.63
C GLN A 99 5.44 5.73 -2.21
N TRP A 100 4.88 4.98 -1.25
CA TRP A 100 5.40 4.91 0.10
C TRP A 100 6.78 4.26 0.15
N CYS A 101 6.97 3.10 -0.49
CA CYS A 101 8.26 2.42 -0.58
C CYS A 101 9.32 3.33 -1.20
N SER A 102 9.01 4.00 -2.32
CA SER A 102 9.91 4.94 -2.99
C SER A 102 10.29 6.12 -2.08
N SER A 103 9.31 6.66 -1.33
CA SER A 103 9.57 7.74 -0.37
C SER A 103 10.43 7.29 0.81
N SER A 104 10.18 6.10 1.35
CA SER A 104 10.98 5.50 2.42
C SER A 104 12.41 5.22 1.96
N VAL A 105 12.62 4.67 0.76
CA VAL A 105 13.97 4.46 0.18
C VAL A 105 14.70 5.80 0.02
N LYS A 106 14.02 6.82 -0.51
CA LYS A 106 14.61 8.17 -0.62
C LYS A 106 14.98 8.74 0.75
N HIS A 107 14.14 8.55 1.76
CA HIS A 107 14.42 8.99 3.12
C HIS A 107 15.64 8.28 3.72
N ILE A 108 15.74 6.96 3.55
CA ILE A 108 16.91 6.17 3.97
C ILE A 108 18.18 6.70 3.28
N SER A 109 18.14 6.85 1.95
CA SER A 109 19.28 7.37 1.17
C SER A 109 19.69 8.77 1.62
N SER A 110 18.74 9.70 1.77
CA SER A 110 19.03 11.07 2.21
C SER A 110 19.65 11.10 3.61
N THR A 111 19.12 10.29 4.52
CA THR A 111 19.65 10.19 5.89
C THR A 111 21.10 9.70 5.89
N PHE A 112 21.42 8.66 5.10
CA PHE A 112 22.79 8.19 4.98
C PHE A 112 23.72 9.19 4.27
N ASP A 113 23.24 9.90 3.26
CA ASP A 113 24.00 10.95 2.58
C ASP A 113 24.33 12.12 3.52
N GLU A 114 23.36 12.54 4.34
CA GLU A 114 23.54 13.58 5.36
C GLU A 114 24.52 13.14 6.45
N MET A 115 24.40 11.90 6.92
CA MET A 115 25.36 11.31 7.86
C MET A 115 26.77 11.27 7.27
N GLN A 116 26.92 10.83 6.03
CA GLN A 116 28.21 10.76 5.35
C GLN A 116 28.83 12.15 5.20
N LYS A 117 28.04 13.16 4.81
CA LYS A 117 28.50 14.55 4.70
C LYS A 117 28.95 15.10 6.06
N ARG A 118 28.19 14.83 7.13
CA ARG A 118 28.51 15.32 8.48
C ARG A 118 29.74 14.63 9.07
N ILE A 119 29.90 13.33 8.85
CA ILE A 119 31.09 12.55 9.27
C ILE A 119 32.33 12.92 8.45
N GLY A 120 32.15 13.27 7.17
CA GLY A 120 33.25 13.67 6.28
C GLY A 120 33.77 15.09 6.50
N LYS A 121 33.05 15.96 7.22
CA LYS A 121 33.52 17.32 7.56
C LYS A 121 34.63 17.23 8.60
N VAL A 122 35.80 17.76 8.29
CA VAL A 122 36.90 17.90 9.27
C VAL A 122 36.49 18.97 10.29
N PRO A 123 36.42 18.64 11.60
CA PRO A 123 36.06 19.64 12.62
C PRO A 123 37.18 20.68 12.75
N GLU A 124 36.79 21.95 12.85
CA GLU A 124 37.74 23.06 12.98
C GLU A 124 38.01 23.42 14.44
N ASN A 125 37.05 23.13 15.34
CA ASN A 125 37.09 23.46 16.76
C ASN A 125 36.85 22.21 17.65
N GLU A 126 37.24 22.29 18.92
CA GLU A 126 37.06 21.22 19.91
C GLU A 126 35.56 20.93 20.19
N GLU A 127 34.72 21.96 20.21
CA GLU A 127 33.26 21.83 20.38
C GLU A 127 32.63 21.04 19.22
N GLU A 128 32.99 21.36 17.96
CA GLU A 128 32.55 20.60 16.79
C GLU A 128 33.01 19.14 16.81
N LEU A 129 34.20 18.87 17.38
CA LEU A 129 34.74 17.52 17.52
C LEU A 129 33.94 16.69 18.53
N VAL A 130 33.55 17.28 19.66
CA VAL A 130 32.69 16.63 20.66
C VAL A 130 31.31 16.33 20.08
N GLU A 131 30.68 17.30 19.42
CA GLU A 131 29.39 17.12 18.74
C GLU A 131 29.44 16.02 17.68
N LEU A 132 30.52 15.97 16.88
CA LEU A 132 30.70 14.95 15.87
C LEU A 132 30.83 13.55 16.49
N ARG A 133 31.50 13.45 17.64
CA ARG A 133 31.69 12.18 18.35
C ARG A 133 30.38 11.65 18.93
N GLU A 134 29.57 12.55 19.51
CA GLU A 134 28.22 12.21 19.99
C GLU A 134 27.30 11.83 18.83
N PHE A 135 27.35 12.56 17.72
CA PHE A 135 26.60 12.26 16.51
C PHE A 135 26.94 10.88 15.94
N ILE A 136 28.22 10.52 15.85
CA ILE A 136 28.66 9.19 15.39
C ILE A 136 28.14 8.09 16.33
N LYS A 137 28.14 8.33 17.64
CA LYS A 137 27.65 7.38 18.62
C LYS A 137 26.14 7.15 18.46
N VAL A 138 25.34 8.23 18.45
CA VAL A 138 23.88 8.16 18.26
C VAL A 138 23.50 7.53 16.92
N SER A 139 24.23 7.89 15.87
CA SER A 139 24.02 7.35 14.53
C SER A 139 24.19 5.83 14.48
N LYS A 140 25.23 5.30 15.13
CA LYS A 140 25.50 3.85 15.20
C LYS A 140 24.51 3.12 16.11
N GLU A 141 24.16 3.71 17.24
CA GLU A 141 23.34 3.05 18.27
C GLU A 141 21.84 3.10 17.97
N LYS A 142 21.37 4.10 17.21
CA LYS A 142 19.94 4.34 17.00
C LYS A 142 19.57 4.49 15.53
N THR A 143 20.15 5.47 14.84
CA THR A 143 19.73 5.81 13.46
C THR A 143 19.96 4.66 12.48
N GLN A 144 21.08 3.94 12.57
CA GLN A 144 21.34 2.77 11.71
C GLN A 144 20.33 1.64 11.92
N PHE A 145 19.93 1.37 13.16
CA PHE A 145 18.94 0.34 13.46
C PHE A 145 17.55 0.74 12.97
N GLU A 146 17.15 2.00 13.21
CA GLU A 146 15.87 2.54 12.70
C GLU A 146 15.79 2.49 11.17
N MET A 147 16.87 2.86 10.47
CA MET A 147 16.93 2.78 9.01
C MET A 147 16.92 1.34 8.49
N LEU A 148 17.59 0.41 9.19
CA LEU A 148 17.59 -1.01 8.83
C LEU A 148 16.21 -1.65 9.00
N ASP A 149 15.51 -1.33 10.08
CA ASP A 149 14.16 -1.83 10.32
C ASP A 149 13.17 -1.27 9.27
N LEU A 150 13.30 0.01 8.92
CA LEU A 150 12.54 0.60 7.82
C LEU A 150 12.86 -0.06 6.48
N GLN A 151 14.14 -0.39 6.21
CA GLN A 151 14.52 -1.11 5.00
C GLN A 151 13.85 -2.50 4.93
N LYS A 152 13.87 -3.28 6.02
CA LYS A 152 13.20 -4.59 6.06
C LYS A 152 11.69 -4.49 5.86
N GLU A 153 11.08 -3.40 6.33
CA GLU A 153 9.66 -3.15 6.12
C GLU A 153 9.38 -2.83 4.64
N VAL A 154 10.22 -1.98 4.02
CA VAL A 154 10.12 -1.65 2.59
C VAL A 154 10.33 -2.89 1.71
N GLU A 155 11.29 -3.75 2.02
CA GLU A 155 11.55 -5.00 1.30
C GLU A 155 10.31 -5.91 1.30
N ARG A 156 9.68 -6.11 2.47
CA ARG A 156 8.43 -6.89 2.58
C ARG A 156 7.29 -6.31 1.74
N HIS A 157 7.17 -4.99 1.68
CA HIS A 157 6.15 -4.34 0.84
C HIS A 157 6.47 -4.46 -0.65
N TYR A 158 7.74 -4.49 -1.07
CA TYR A 158 8.12 -4.78 -2.45
C TYR A 158 7.84 -6.22 -2.85
N GLU A 159 8.13 -7.19 -1.98
CA GLU A 159 7.78 -8.61 -2.22
C GLU A 159 6.27 -8.79 -2.42
N LEU A 160 5.45 -8.09 -1.63
CA LEU A 160 3.99 -8.07 -1.81
C LEU A 160 3.60 -7.54 -3.18
N LEU A 161 4.19 -6.40 -3.60
CA LEU A 161 3.91 -5.80 -4.91
C LEU A 161 4.33 -6.70 -6.08
N ASP A 162 5.45 -7.40 -5.93
CA ASP A 162 5.96 -8.37 -6.91
C ASP A 162 5.00 -9.57 -7.05
N GLY A 163 4.46 -10.06 -5.94
CA GLY A 163 3.44 -11.12 -5.92
C GLY A 163 2.14 -10.75 -6.65
N PHE A 164 1.81 -9.46 -6.77
CA PHE A 164 0.67 -8.97 -7.56
C PHE A 164 1.05 -8.51 -8.96
N SER A 165 2.29 -8.73 -9.40
CA SER A 165 2.79 -8.35 -10.73
C SER A 165 2.56 -6.86 -11.05
N PHE A 166 2.61 -6.00 -10.03
CA PHE A 166 2.11 -4.62 -10.13
C PHE A 166 2.87 -3.77 -11.17
N MET A 167 4.08 -4.16 -11.56
CA MET A 167 4.91 -3.47 -12.56
C MET A 167 5.22 -4.29 -13.83
N TYR A 168 4.77 -5.54 -13.98
CA TYR A 168 4.97 -6.31 -15.23
C TYR A 168 3.78 -6.23 -16.18
N ASN A 169 3.08 -5.09 -16.22
CA ASN A 169 2.19 -4.80 -17.33
C ASN A 169 3.06 -4.45 -18.56
N VAL A 170 3.50 -5.49 -19.27
CA VAL A 170 4.02 -5.41 -20.65
C VAL A 170 2.84 -5.41 -21.61
#